data_AF-A0AAW0CCM2-F1
#
_entry.id   AF-A0AAW0CCM2-F1
#
_cell.length_a   1.000
_cell.length_b   1.000
_cell.length_c   1.000
_cell.angle_alpha   90.00
_cell.angle_beta   90.00
_cell.angle_gamma   90.00
#
_symmetry.space_group_name_H-M   'P 1'
#
loop_
_entity.id
_entity.type
_entity.pdbx_description
1 polymer ?
#
loop_
_entity_poly.entity_id
_entity_poly.type
_entity_poly.pdbx_seq_one_letter_code
_entity_poly.pdbx_strand_id
1 'polypeptide(L)'
;MAHELIDPVTPREGGLKMSSDFAGSVLLTQDSPGHASIVAPSSCTASHVAAYFVNGTLPAKDTVCSIDSTAQLFPSVDNSTETATGTGKKEARAVKRSREEEISDAVRKLAMKFDLKGLGSV
;
A
#
# COMPACT_ATOMS: atom_id res chain seq x y z
N MET A 1 -4.67 -0.40 7.52
CA MET A 1 -3.73 -1.36 6.88
C MET A 1 -4.37 -1.89 5.60
N ALA A 2 -3.56 -2.18 4.58
CA ALA A 2 -4.04 -2.79 3.33
C ALA A 2 -4.01 -4.32 3.47
N HIS A 3 -5.10 -5.00 3.14
CA HIS A 3 -5.21 -6.46 3.11
C HIS A 3 -5.76 -6.91 1.76
N GLU A 4 -5.26 -8.04 1.25
CA GLU A 4 -5.75 -8.64 0.00
C GLU A 4 -7.05 -9.43 0.23
N LEU A 5 -7.91 -9.47 -0.78
CA LEU A 5 -9.15 -10.22 -0.73
C LEU A 5 -8.91 -11.74 -0.60
N ILE A 6 -7.84 -12.26 -1.21
CA ILE A 6 -7.49 -13.69 -1.22
C ILE A 6 -6.03 -13.85 -0.78
N ASP A 7 -5.78 -13.56 0.50
CA ASP A 7 -4.48 -13.75 1.16
C ASP A 7 -4.39 -15.12 1.88
N PRO A 8 -3.46 -16.01 1.48
CA PRO A 8 -3.29 -17.30 2.14
C PRO A 8 -2.59 -17.24 3.51
N VAL A 9 -1.85 -16.18 3.80
CA VAL A 9 -1.06 -16.02 5.04
C VAL A 9 -1.79 -15.13 6.04
N THR A 10 -2.34 -14.00 5.58
CA THR A 10 -3.08 -13.04 6.41
C THR A 10 -4.49 -12.77 5.87
N PRO A 11 -5.45 -13.68 6.09
CA PRO A 11 -6.81 -13.56 5.57
C PRO A 11 -7.49 -12.25 5.96
N ARG A 12 -8.37 -11.75 5.07
CA ARG A 12 -9.12 -10.50 5.24
C ARG A 12 -9.87 -10.44 6.58
N GLU A 13 -10.39 -11.57 7.05
CA GLU A 13 -11.09 -11.68 8.34
C GLU A 13 -10.18 -11.31 9.51
N GLY A 14 -8.89 -11.65 9.43
CA GLY A 14 -7.88 -11.22 10.40
C GLY A 14 -7.67 -9.71 10.39
N GLY A 15 -7.65 -9.09 9.20
CA GLY A 15 -7.59 -7.63 9.05
C GLY A 15 -8.82 -6.92 9.61
N LEU A 16 -10.01 -7.49 9.41
CA LEU A 16 -11.26 -6.98 10.01
C LEU A 16 -11.23 -7.03 11.53
N LYS A 17 -10.80 -8.17 12.10
CA LYS A 17 -10.65 -8.33 13.55
C LYS A 17 -9.63 -7.36 14.13
N MET A 18 -8.49 -7.21 13.46
CA MET A 18 -7.48 -6.24 13.88
C MET A 18 -8.06 -4.82 13.85
N SER A 19 -8.77 -4.44 12.78
CA SER A 19 -9.39 -3.12 12.69
C SER A 19 -10.43 -2.87 13.80
N SER A 20 -11.16 -3.91 14.25
CA SER A 20 -12.09 -3.75 15.38
C SER A 20 -11.40 -3.52 16.72
N ASP A 21 -10.19 -4.07 16.90
CA ASP A 21 -9.43 -3.94 18.15
C ASP A 21 -8.73 -2.57 18.27
N PHE A 22 -8.48 -1.88 17.15
CA PHE A 22 -7.86 -0.55 17.10
C PHE A 22 -8.90 0.54 16.80
N ALA A 23 -9.42 1.19 17.85
CA ALA A 23 -10.39 2.27 17.73
C ALA A 23 -9.87 3.42 16.84
N GLY A 24 -10.73 3.88 15.92
CA GLY A 24 -10.38 4.91 14.93
C GLY A 24 -9.55 4.38 13.75
N SER A 25 -9.26 3.08 13.69
CA SER A 25 -8.68 2.46 12.49
C SER A 25 -9.76 2.04 11.49
N VAL A 26 -9.37 1.92 10.22
CA VAL A 26 -10.19 1.35 9.16
C VAL A 26 -9.37 0.35 8.33
N LEU A 27 -10.06 -0.65 7.79
CA LEU A 27 -9.49 -1.62 6.87
C LEU A 27 -9.57 -1.09 5.43
N LEU A 28 -8.45 -1.14 4.72
CA LEU A 28 -8.39 -0.94 3.27
C LEU A 28 -8.26 -2.32 2.63
N THR A 29 -9.16 -2.68 1.72
CA THR A 29 -9.09 -3.97 1.01
C THR A 29 -8.55 -3.77 -0.41
N GLN A 30 -7.57 -4.58 -0.82
CA GLN A 30 -7.11 -4.67 -2.19
C GLN A 30 -7.72 -5.92 -2.85
N ASP A 31 -8.41 -5.72 -3.96
CA ASP A 31 -9.04 -6.79 -4.75
C ASP A 31 -7.99 -7.44 -5.67
N SER A 32 -7.18 -8.31 -5.08
CA SER A 32 -6.19 -9.14 -5.76
C SER A 32 -5.93 -10.44 -5.02
N PRO A 33 -5.56 -11.52 -5.72
CA PRO A 33 -4.98 -12.69 -5.08
C PRO A 33 -3.51 -12.45 -4.72
N GLY A 34 -3.05 -13.06 -3.62
CA GLY A 34 -1.65 -13.03 -3.21
C GLY A 34 -1.45 -12.57 -1.77
N HIS A 35 -0.20 -12.36 -1.38
CA HIS A 35 0.15 -11.88 -0.05
C HIS A 35 0.91 -10.57 -0.16
N ALA A 36 0.47 -9.58 0.62
CA ALA A 36 0.97 -8.21 0.66
C ALA A 36 0.69 -7.40 -0.62
N SER A 37 0.13 -6.21 -0.42
CA SER A 37 -0.36 -5.31 -1.48
C SER A 37 0.70 -4.80 -2.44
N ILE A 38 1.98 -5.00 -2.10
CA ILE A 38 3.13 -4.55 -2.88
C ILE A 38 3.31 -5.42 -4.14
N VAL A 39 2.90 -6.69 -4.09
CA VAL A 39 3.08 -7.65 -5.19
C VAL A 39 2.14 -7.34 -6.36
N ALA A 40 0.96 -6.80 -6.06
CA ALA A 40 -0.04 -6.44 -7.06
C ALA A 40 -0.23 -4.91 -7.05
N PRO A 41 0.46 -4.16 -7.94
CA PRO A 41 0.43 -2.71 -7.95
C PRO A 41 -0.99 -2.16 -8.08
N SER A 42 -1.34 -1.23 -7.20
CA SER A 42 -2.59 -0.48 -7.24
C SER A 42 -2.33 0.98 -6.91
N SER A 43 -2.58 1.86 -7.87
CA SER A 43 -2.58 3.30 -7.67
C SER A 43 -3.59 3.73 -6.61
N CYS A 44 -4.76 3.09 -6.55
CA CYS A 44 -5.78 3.30 -5.51
C CYS A 44 -5.23 3.01 -4.11
N THR A 45 -4.63 1.83 -3.90
CA THR A 45 -4.05 1.45 -2.60
C THR A 45 -2.92 2.39 -2.21
N ALA A 46 -2.01 2.68 -3.16
CA ALA A 46 -0.86 3.55 -2.92
C ALA A 46 -1.28 4.98 -2.53
N SER A 47 -2.32 5.53 -3.16
CA SER A 47 -2.83 6.86 -2.85
C SER A 47 -3.43 6.95 -1.44
N HIS A 48 -4.17 5.94 -0.99
CA HIS A 48 -4.71 5.92 0.38
C HIS A 48 -3.61 5.75 1.44
N VAL A 49 -2.63 4.90 1.16
CA VAL A 49 -1.46 4.74 2.05
C VAL A 49 -0.67 6.05 2.15
N ALA A 50 -0.40 6.70 1.02
CA ALA A 50 0.28 7.99 0.99
C ALA A 50 -0.50 9.08 1.75
N ALA A 51 -1.81 9.18 1.54
CA ALA A 51 -2.67 10.12 2.27
C ALA A 51 -2.54 9.89 3.79
N TYR A 52 -2.67 8.65 4.25
CA TYR A 52 -2.53 8.32 5.66
C TYR A 52 -1.19 8.78 6.25
N PHE A 53 -0.07 8.54 5.57
CA PHE A 53 1.26 8.95 6.07
C PHE A 53 1.51 10.46 5.97
N VAL A 54 0.96 11.13 4.96
CA VAL A 54 1.20 12.56 4.73
C VAL A 54 0.31 13.43 5.62
N ASN A 55 -0.98 13.12 5.72
CA ASN A 55 -1.96 13.99 6.38
C ASN A 55 -2.84 13.26 7.42
N GLY A 56 -2.64 11.96 7.64
CA GLY A 56 -3.45 11.17 8.58
C GLY A 56 -4.86 10.86 8.08
N THR A 57 -5.16 11.09 6.79
CA THR A 57 -6.50 10.82 6.23
C THR A 57 -6.69 9.33 6.05
N LEU A 58 -7.80 8.83 6.60
CA LEU A 58 -8.22 7.46 6.46
C LEU A 58 -9.19 7.29 5.28
N PRO A 59 -9.17 6.14 4.59
CA PRO A 59 -10.19 5.81 3.59
C PRO A 59 -11.58 5.71 4.24
N ALA A 60 -12.62 5.77 3.41
CA ALA A 60 -13.97 5.45 3.87
C ALA A 60 -14.03 4.00 4.39
N LYS A 61 -14.96 3.74 5.31
CA LYS A 61 -15.20 2.37 5.78
C LYS A 61 -15.54 1.47 4.58
N ASP A 62 -15.01 0.25 4.59
CA ASP A 62 -15.26 -0.76 3.57
C ASP A 62 -14.74 -0.36 2.16
N THR A 63 -13.73 0.50 2.09
CA THR A 63 -13.06 0.86 0.82
C THR A 63 -12.34 -0.35 0.20
N VAL A 64 -12.62 -0.60 -1.07
CA VAL A 64 -11.99 -1.65 -1.89
C VAL A 64 -11.27 -1.01 -3.07
N CYS A 65 -10.01 -1.36 -3.26
CA CYS A 65 -9.16 -0.91 -4.36
C CYS A 65 -8.86 -2.06 -5.33
N SER A 66 -9.12 -1.88 -6.62
CA SER A 66 -8.64 -2.81 -7.65
C SER A 66 -7.16 -2.56 -7.97
N ILE A 67 -6.51 -3.58 -8.53
CA ILE A 67 -5.15 -3.47 -9.09
C ILE A 67 -5.13 -2.62 -10.36
N ASP A 68 -3.95 -2.09 -10.70
CA ASP A 68 -3.76 -1.37 -11.94
C ASP A 68 -3.92 -2.32 -13.14
N SER A 69 -4.57 -1.85 -14.20
CA SER A 69 -4.85 -2.65 -15.41
C SER A 69 -3.60 -3.14 -16.15
N THR A 70 -2.44 -2.55 -15.87
CA THR A 70 -1.13 -2.94 -16.43
C THR A 70 -0.41 -3.98 -15.56
N ALA A 71 -0.94 -4.32 -14.39
CA ALA A 71 -0.36 -5.33 -13.51
C ALA A 71 -0.58 -6.73 -14.09
N GLN A 72 0.45 -7.33 -14.69
CA GLN A 72 0.49 -8.76 -14.96
C GLN A 72 0.88 -9.52 -13.68
N LEU A 73 -0.11 -10.09 -12.99
CA LEU A 73 0.15 -10.96 -11.82
C LEU A 73 0.59 -12.36 -12.23
N PHE A 74 0.08 -12.84 -13.37
CA PHE A 74 0.39 -14.15 -13.90
C PHE A 74 1.01 -14.02 -15.28
N PRO A 75 2.03 -14.84 -15.60
CA PRO A 75 2.52 -14.92 -16.96
C PRO A 75 1.35 -15.29 -17.86
N SER A 76 1.15 -14.48 -18.88
CA SER A 76 0.22 -14.84 -19.96
C SER A 76 0.81 -16.06 -20.66
N VAL A 77 0.01 -17.11 -20.86
CA VAL A 77 0.36 -18.17 -21.80
C VAL A 77 0.18 -17.61 -23.20
N ASP A 78 1.24 -17.04 -23.75
CA ASP A 78 1.35 -16.66 -25.14
C ASP A 78 2.00 -17.81 -25.91
N ASN A 79 1.23 -18.50 -26.75
CA ASN A 79 1.85 -19.28 -27.81
C ASN A 79 2.32 -18.32 -28.93
N SER A 80 3.22 -17.40 -28.61
CA SER A 80 3.87 -16.46 -29.55
C SER A 80 5.02 -15.72 -28.87
N THR A 81 6.24 -16.21 -29.10
CA THR A 81 7.53 -15.49 -29.14
C THR A 81 7.61 -14.11 -28.48
N GLU A 82 8.42 -14.07 -27.42
CA GLU A 82 8.97 -12.89 -26.76
C GLU A 82 9.28 -11.73 -27.72
N THR A 83 8.77 -10.54 -27.42
CA THR A 83 9.41 -9.29 -27.81
C THR A 83 9.22 -8.27 -26.69
N ALA A 84 10.22 -8.18 -25.83
CA ALA A 84 10.35 -7.09 -24.88
C ALA A 84 10.64 -5.79 -25.62
N THR A 85 9.87 -4.72 -25.36
CA THR A 85 10.33 -3.36 -25.67
C THR A 85 9.80 -2.39 -24.61
N GLY A 86 10.71 -1.98 -23.72
CA GLY A 86 10.47 -0.95 -22.72
C GLY A 86 11.06 0.39 -23.16
N THR A 87 10.21 1.39 -23.36
CA THR A 87 10.60 2.81 -23.48
C THR A 87 9.53 3.67 -22.80
N GLY A 88 9.90 4.36 -21.71
CA GLY A 88 8.99 5.25 -20.96
C GLY A 88 9.35 5.55 -19.49
N LYS A 89 10.40 4.92 -18.93
CA LYS A 89 10.68 4.97 -17.48
C LYS A 89 11.38 6.24 -16.94
N LYS A 90 11.75 7.23 -17.77
CA LYS A 90 12.65 8.32 -17.33
C LYS A 90 11.95 9.47 -16.59
N GLU A 91 10.78 9.92 -17.02
CA GLU A 91 10.06 11.01 -16.34
C GLU A 91 9.32 10.54 -15.08
N ALA A 92 8.68 9.37 -15.14
CA ALA A 92 7.98 8.78 -13.99
C ALA A 92 8.90 8.57 -12.77
N ARG A 93 10.19 8.31 -13.00
CA ARG A 93 11.18 8.07 -11.94
C ARG A 93 11.56 9.33 -11.15
N ALA A 94 11.57 10.50 -11.78
CA ALA A 94 11.89 11.76 -11.11
C ALA A 94 10.75 12.20 -10.19
N VAL A 95 9.50 12.07 -10.66
CA VAL A 95 8.29 12.36 -9.88
C VAL A 95 8.12 11.36 -8.72
N LYS A 96 8.44 10.08 -8.95
CA LYS A 96 8.41 9.04 -7.90
C LYS A 96 9.42 9.32 -6.78
N ARG A 97 10.62 9.81 -7.12
CA ARG A 97 11.70 10.13 -6.15
C ARG A 97 11.32 11.27 -5.20
N SER A 98 10.63 12.30 -5.69
CA SER A 98 10.23 13.44 -4.86
C SER A 98 9.18 13.05 -3.79
N ARG A 99 8.21 12.20 -4.16
CA ARG A 99 7.20 11.72 -3.21
C ARG A 99 7.74 10.67 -2.22
N GLU A 100 8.68 9.83 -2.66
CA GLU A 100 9.33 8.85 -1.78
C GLU A 100 10.16 9.54 -0.67
N GLU A 101 10.77 10.69 -0.95
CA GLU A 101 11.50 11.50 0.04
C GLU A 101 10.55 12.11 1.08
N GLU A 102 9.41 12.66 0.65
CA GLU A 102 8.39 13.19 1.57
C GLU A 102 7.82 12.09 2.49
N ILE A 103 7.57 10.90 1.95
CA ILE A 103 7.10 9.75 2.73
C ILE A 103 8.17 9.30 3.74
N SER A 104 9.43 9.23 3.30
CA SER A 104 10.55 8.85 4.18
C SER A 104 10.74 9.83 5.34
N ASP A 105 10.65 11.13 5.08
CA ASP A 105 10.79 12.16 6.10
C ASP A 105 9.59 12.16 7.07
N ALA A 106 8.37 11.98 6.55
CA ALA A 106 7.18 11.82 7.37
C ALA A 106 7.28 10.60 8.30
N VAL A 107 7.74 9.45 7.79
CA VAL A 107 7.97 8.23 8.59
C VAL A 107 9.01 8.45 9.66
N ARG A 108 10.14 9.10 9.33
CA ARG A 108 11.21 9.41 10.28
C ARG A 108 10.74 10.36 11.38
N LYS A 109 9.97 11.38 11.02
CA LYS A 109 9.38 12.35 11.96
C LYS A 109 8.35 11.68 12.87
N LEU A 110 7.54 10.77 12.34
CA LEU A 110 6.61 9.97 13.13
C LEU A 110 7.35 9.11 14.15
N ALA A 111 8.42 8.42 13.72
CA ALA A 111 9.24 7.59 14.59
C ALA A 111 9.86 8.40 15.74
N MET A 112 10.43 9.57 15.47
CA MET A 112 10.98 10.45 16.51
C MET A 112 9.93 11.01 17.46
N LYS A 113 8.70 11.27 16.97
CA LYS A 113 7.59 11.76 17.81
C LYS A 113 7.07 10.68 18.77
N PHE A 114 7.20 9.41 18.40
CA PHE A 114 6.87 8.29 19.27
C PHE A 114 7.96 8.04 20.32
N ASP A 115 9.24 8.19 19.96
CA ASP A 115 10.38 8.01 20.87
C ASP A 115 10.42 9.08 21.99
N LEU A 116 10.05 10.32 21.67
CA LEU A 116 9.98 11.43 22.66
C LEU A 116 8.86 11.28 23.70
N LYS A 117 7.95 10.31 23.57
CA LYS A 117 6.94 10.01 24.61
C LYS A 117 7.41 8.94 25.62
N GLY A 118 8.64 8.42 25.49
CA GLY A 118 9.19 7.38 26.37
C GLY A 118 10.02 7.86 27.56
N LEU A 119 10.27 9.17 27.71
CA LEU A 119 11.08 9.72 28.81
C LEU A 119 10.36 10.88 29.49
N GLY A 120 9.25 10.55 30.17
CA GLY A 120 8.67 11.39 31.21
C GLY A 120 8.83 10.69 32.56
N SER A 121 9.69 11.25 33.42
CA SER A 121 9.77 10.89 34.85
C SER A 121 8.40 10.83 35.50
N VAL A 122 8.04 9.65 36.03
CA VAL A 122 7.52 9.45 37.39
C VAL A 122 8.06 8.11 37.89
#